data_AF-A0A7Z0PZQ9-F1
#
_entry.id   AF-A0A7Z0PZQ9-F1
#
_cell.length_a   1.000
_cell.length_b   1.000
_cell.length_c   1.000
_cell.angle_alpha   90.00
_cell.angle_beta   90.00
_cell.angle_gamma   90.00
#
_symmetry.space_group_name_H-M   'P 1'
#
loop_
_entity.id
_entity.type
_entity.pdbx_description
1 polymer ?
#
loop_
_entity_poly.entity_id
_entity_poly.type
_entity_poly.pdbx_seq_one_letter_code
_entity_poly.pdbx_strand_id
1 'polypeptide(L)'
;ALTALARHAGDRPLGAKLRCGGVRAELFPSTEQVASFITACVAAGVPFKATAGLHQAVRHTSPETGFTHHGYLNLLLATATAANGGDRVAVRRVLETEDSAELTSRALALTGDESAAARRALVSYGSCSTAAPVREAGLLLGSPS
;
A
#
# COMPACT_ATOMS: atom_id res chain seq x y z
N ALA A 1 -20.05 7.13 -2.23
CA ALA A 1 -19.49 5.94 -2.90
C ALA A 1 -18.99 4.89 -1.90
N LEU A 2 -18.03 5.19 -0.99
CA LEU A 2 -17.54 4.21 0.00
C LEU A 2 -18.56 3.89 1.11
N THR A 3 -19.30 4.88 1.62
CA THR A 3 -20.36 4.67 2.61
C THR A 3 -21.48 3.74 2.11
N ALA A 4 -21.71 3.71 0.80
CA ALA A 4 -22.68 2.77 0.20
C ALA A 4 -22.14 1.34 0.20
N LEU A 5 -20.83 1.13 -0.01
CA LEU A 5 -20.20 -0.19 0.10
C LEU A 5 -20.25 -0.72 1.53
N ALA A 6 -19.95 0.12 2.52
CA ALA A 6 -20.01 -0.25 3.94
C ALA A 6 -21.41 -0.75 4.35
N ARG A 7 -22.48 -0.15 3.82
CA ARG A 7 -23.87 -0.54 4.09
C ARG A 7 -24.26 -1.92 3.53
N HIS A 8 -23.54 -2.44 2.55
CA HIS A 8 -23.86 -3.71 1.88
C HIS A 8 -22.85 -4.84 2.22
N ALA A 9 -21.87 -4.58 3.09
CA ALA A 9 -20.86 -5.55 3.47
C ALA A 9 -21.39 -6.74 4.30
N GLY A 10 -22.67 -6.71 4.70
CA GLY A 10 -23.32 -7.72 5.54
C GLY A 10 -23.65 -9.06 4.86
N ASP A 11 -23.80 -9.09 3.51
CA ASP A 11 -24.16 -10.32 2.79
C ASP A 11 -23.02 -10.91 1.94
N ARG A 12 -22.10 -10.05 1.47
CA ARG A 12 -20.81 -10.41 0.86
C ARG A 12 -19.80 -9.30 1.18
N PRO A 13 -18.56 -9.60 1.58
CA PRO A 13 -17.57 -8.57 1.88
C PRO A 13 -17.25 -7.78 0.60
N LEU A 14 -17.75 -6.55 0.52
CA LEU A 14 -17.44 -5.62 -0.55
C LEU A 14 -16.14 -4.87 -0.20
N GLY A 15 -15.26 -4.76 -1.18
CA GLY A 15 -13.98 -4.06 -1.03
C GLY A 15 -13.68 -3.15 -2.21
N ALA A 16 -12.81 -2.17 -1.98
CA ALA A 16 -12.35 -1.28 -3.02
C ALA A 16 -11.13 -1.85 -3.76
N LYS A 17 -10.92 -1.40 -5.00
CA LYS A 17 -9.75 -1.77 -5.79
C LYS A 17 -9.03 -0.51 -6.24
N LEU A 18 -7.76 -0.40 -5.86
CA LEU A 18 -6.85 0.62 -6.36
C LEU A 18 -6.03 0.04 -7.52
N ARG A 19 -5.96 0.76 -8.64
CA ARG A 19 -5.01 0.50 -9.72
C ARG A 19 -3.83 1.45 -9.54
N CYS A 20 -2.61 0.92 -9.56
CA CYS A 20 -1.38 1.65 -9.26
C CYS A 20 -0.47 1.83 -10.48
N GLY A 21 -0.94 1.46 -11.69
CA GLY A 21 -0.13 1.55 -12.90
C GLY A 21 -0.80 1.00 -14.16
N GLY A 22 -0.08 1.10 -15.26
CA GLY A 22 -0.47 0.66 -16.59
C GLY A 22 0.57 1.02 -17.66
N VAL A 23 0.16 1.01 -18.93
CA VAL A 23 1.06 1.27 -20.08
C VAL A 23 1.27 2.76 -20.37
N ARG A 24 0.62 3.65 -19.62
CA ARG A 24 0.70 5.12 -19.75
C ARG A 24 0.95 5.73 -18.38
N ALA A 25 1.72 6.81 -18.32
CA ALA A 25 2.05 7.51 -17.07
C ALA A 25 0.80 7.91 -16.25
N GLU A 26 -0.26 8.37 -16.89
CA GLU A 26 -1.53 8.76 -16.24
C GLU A 26 -2.29 7.61 -15.56
N LEU A 27 -1.93 6.36 -15.83
CA LEU A 27 -2.50 5.19 -15.15
C LEU A 27 -1.83 4.92 -13.79
N PHE A 28 -0.79 5.67 -13.45
CA PHE A 28 -0.15 5.66 -12.15
C PHE A 28 -0.75 6.80 -11.31
N PRO A 29 -1.53 6.49 -10.26
CA PRO A 29 -2.11 7.52 -9.41
C PRO A 29 -1.00 8.28 -8.67
N SER A 30 -1.21 9.57 -8.42
CA SER A 30 -0.30 10.35 -7.58
C SER A 30 -0.31 9.87 -6.12
N THR A 31 0.74 10.18 -5.37
CA THR A 31 0.82 9.90 -3.93
C THR A 31 -0.33 10.54 -3.16
N GLU A 32 -0.78 11.73 -3.58
CA GLU A 32 -1.97 12.41 -3.03
C GLU A 32 -3.26 11.60 -3.28
N GLN A 33 -3.45 11.09 -4.51
CA GLN A 33 -4.62 10.26 -4.84
C GLN A 33 -4.61 8.95 -4.05
N VAL A 34 -3.45 8.31 -3.91
CA VAL A 34 -3.30 7.08 -3.13
C VAL A 34 -3.52 7.35 -1.63
N ALA A 35 -2.96 8.42 -1.06
CA ALA A 35 -3.18 8.80 0.33
C ALA A 35 -4.65 9.10 0.62
N SER A 36 -5.31 9.80 -0.30
CA SER A 36 -6.75 10.06 -0.26
C SER A 36 -7.56 8.77 -0.19
N PHE A 37 -7.23 7.82 -1.07
CA PHE A 37 -7.91 6.55 -1.18
C PHE A 37 -7.71 5.69 0.09
N ILE A 38 -6.47 5.54 0.56
CA ILE A 38 -6.14 4.75 1.75
C ILE A 38 -6.88 5.31 2.97
N THR A 39 -6.76 6.63 3.20
CA THR A 39 -7.38 7.28 4.37
C THR A 39 -8.91 7.13 4.33
N ALA A 40 -9.52 7.29 3.15
CA ALA A 40 -10.97 7.15 2.99
C ALA A 40 -11.45 5.71 3.20
N CYS A 41 -10.70 4.72 2.74
CA CYS A 41 -11.02 3.29 2.95
C CYS A 41 -10.92 2.92 4.42
N VAL A 42 -9.83 3.32 5.10
CA VAL A 42 -9.63 3.07 6.53
C VAL A 42 -10.73 3.74 7.36
N ALA A 43 -11.01 5.02 7.11
CA ALA A 43 -12.06 5.74 7.84
C ALA A 43 -13.47 5.15 7.63
N ALA A 44 -13.73 4.57 6.45
CA ALA A 44 -15.01 3.93 6.14
C ALA A 44 -15.08 2.45 6.55
N GLY A 45 -13.99 1.85 7.07
CA GLY A 45 -13.92 0.42 7.35
C GLY A 45 -14.04 -0.46 6.10
N VAL A 46 -13.67 0.05 4.93
CA VAL A 46 -13.76 -0.67 3.66
C VAL A 46 -12.40 -1.29 3.32
N PRO A 47 -12.28 -2.62 3.26
CA PRO A 47 -11.03 -3.25 2.86
C PRO A 47 -10.75 -2.96 1.38
N PHE A 48 -9.48 -2.96 1.00
CA PHE A 48 -9.07 -2.73 -0.38
C PHE A 48 -7.91 -3.60 -0.80
N LYS A 49 -7.80 -3.77 -2.12
CA LYS A 49 -6.61 -4.35 -2.76
C LYS A 49 -5.98 -3.38 -3.74
N ALA A 50 -4.66 -3.46 -3.87
CA ALA A 50 -3.89 -2.68 -4.83
C ALA A 50 -3.45 -3.57 -6.01
N THR A 51 -3.43 -3.05 -7.24
CA THR A 51 -3.13 -3.85 -8.43
C THR A 51 -2.32 -3.07 -9.44
N ALA A 52 -1.62 -3.78 -10.35
CA ALA A 52 -0.81 -3.25 -11.43
C ALA A 52 0.39 -2.38 -10.96
N GLY A 53 1.59 -2.98 -10.88
CA GLY A 53 2.84 -2.25 -10.75
C GLY A 53 3.58 -2.37 -9.41
N LEU A 54 3.18 -3.29 -8.53
CA LEU A 54 3.77 -3.44 -7.18
C LEU A 54 4.82 -4.55 -7.13
N HIS A 55 5.88 -4.35 -7.91
CA HIS A 55 6.94 -5.35 -8.13
C HIS A 55 8.20 -5.12 -7.30
N GLN A 56 8.36 -3.93 -6.73
CA GLN A 56 9.48 -3.54 -5.89
C GLN A 56 8.96 -3.05 -4.55
N ALA A 57 9.76 -3.21 -3.50
CA ALA A 57 9.40 -2.83 -2.14
C ALA A 57 9.25 -1.33 -2.03
N VAL A 58 10.18 -0.61 -2.67
CA VAL A 58 10.36 0.82 -2.54
C VAL A 58 9.89 1.53 -3.80
N ARG A 59 9.30 2.70 -3.61
CA ARG A 59 8.98 3.65 -4.68
C ARG A 59 10.24 3.93 -5.51
N HIS A 60 10.09 3.91 -6.83
CA HIS A 60 11.22 4.12 -7.74
C HIS A 60 10.72 4.66 -9.08
N THR A 61 11.60 5.31 -9.83
CA THR A 61 11.36 5.65 -11.24
C THR A 61 11.98 4.58 -12.12
N SER A 62 11.16 3.94 -12.96
CA SER A 62 11.60 2.90 -13.89
C SER A 62 12.54 3.51 -14.93
N PRO A 63 13.77 2.99 -15.11
CA PRO A 63 14.68 3.49 -16.15
C PRO A 63 14.20 3.16 -17.57
N GLU A 64 13.36 2.13 -17.72
CA GLU A 64 12.84 1.69 -19.02
C GLU A 64 11.74 2.61 -19.55
N THR A 65 10.87 3.10 -18.66
CA THR A 65 9.68 3.88 -19.04
C THR A 65 9.73 5.34 -18.60
N GLY A 66 10.59 5.66 -17.62
CA GLY A 66 10.59 6.94 -16.93
C GLY A 66 9.40 7.15 -15.99
N PHE A 67 8.53 6.15 -15.81
CA PHE A 67 7.37 6.28 -14.93
C PHE A 67 7.76 6.04 -13.48
N THR A 68 7.13 6.76 -12.56
CA THR A 68 7.32 6.55 -11.14
C THR A 68 6.32 5.54 -10.59
N HIS A 69 6.84 4.44 -10.05
CA HIS A 69 6.08 3.34 -9.49
C HIS A 69 5.97 3.48 -7.97
N HIS A 70 4.82 3.08 -7.42
CA HIS A 70 4.67 2.88 -5.98
C HIS A 70 5.37 1.60 -5.53
N GLY A 71 5.99 1.63 -4.36
CA GLY A 71 6.50 0.42 -3.70
C GLY A 71 5.40 -0.30 -2.92
N TYR A 72 5.44 -1.64 -2.87
CA TYR A 72 4.47 -2.37 -2.04
C TYR A 72 4.69 -2.11 -0.54
N LEU A 73 5.94 -1.90 -0.11
CA LEU A 73 6.26 -1.59 1.29
C LEU A 73 5.80 -0.19 1.66
N ASN A 74 5.94 0.79 0.74
CA ASN A 74 5.34 2.11 0.90
C ASN A 74 3.82 2.00 1.15
N LEU A 75 3.11 1.22 0.34
CA LEU A 75 1.64 1.02 0.48
C LEU A 75 1.27 0.35 1.81
N LEU A 76 2.00 -0.68 2.22
CA LEU A 76 1.77 -1.38 3.49
C LEU A 76 1.96 -0.42 4.67
N LEU A 77 3.07 0.32 4.70
CA LEU A 77 3.39 1.25 5.79
C LEU A 77 2.49 2.49 5.79
N ALA A 78 2.09 2.98 4.62
CA ALA A 78 1.11 4.06 4.52
C ALA A 78 -0.27 3.61 5.02
N THR A 79 -0.66 2.37 4.73
CA THR A 79 -1.89 1.78 5.27
C THR A 79 -1.82 1.59 6.78
N ALA A 80 -0.68 1.11 7.30
CA ALA A 80 -0.46 1.02 8.74
C ALA A 80 -0.53 2.41 9.39
N THR A 81 0.08 3.42 8.78
CA THR A 81 0.01 4.80 9.26
C THR A 81 -1.44 5.29 9.37
N ALA A 82 -2.25 5.09 8.32
CA ALA A 82 -3.67 5.46 8.35
C ALA A 82 -4.47 4.67 9.40
N ALA A 83 -4.25 3.36 9.48
CA ALA A 83 -4.95 2.46 10.40
C ALA A 83 -4.67 2.79 11.88
N ASN A 84 -3.55 3.44 12.17
CA ASN A 84 -3.13 3.85 13.50
C ASN A 84 -3.31 5.37 13.74
N GLY A 85 -4.25 6.00 13.02
CA GLY A 85 -4.68 7.37 13.27
C GLY A 85 -3.84 8.46 12.59
N GLY A 86 -2.86 8.08 11.76
CA GLY A 86 -2.12 9.02 10.93
C GLY A 86 -3.01 9.71 9.90
N ASP A 87 -2.81 11.02 9.74
CA ASP A 87 -3.57 11.80 8.77
C ASP A 87 -3.08 11.57 7.32
N ARG A 88 -3.82 12.16 6.38
CA ARG A 88 -3.49 12.06 4.94
C ARG A 88 -2.08 12.54 4.61
N VAL A 89 -1.56 13.54 5.31
CA VAL A 89 -0.23 14.11 5.07
C VAL A 89 0.84 13.11 5.50
N ALA A 90 0.68 12.50 6.68
CA ALA A 90 1.55 11.44 7.17
C ALA A 90 1.54 10.22 6.23
N VAL A 91 0.35 9.79 5.79
CA VAL A 91 0.18 8.69 4.81
C VAL A 91 0.92 9.03 3.52
N ARG A 92 0.72 10.23 2.96
CA ARG A 92 1.39 10.65 1.73
C ARG A 92 2.90 10.67 1.85
N ARG A 93 3.43 11.16 2.98
CA ARG A 93 4.88 11.19 3.23
C ARG A 93 5.49 9.80 3.17
N VAL A 94 4.83 8.78 3.72
CA VAL A 94 5.29 7.38 3.63
C VAL A 94 5.23 6.86 2.20
N LEU A 95 4.22 7.27 1.42
CA LEU A 95 4.11 6.91 0.01
C LEU A 95 5.23 7.52 -0.85
N GLU A 96 5.78 8.66 -0.43
CA GLU A 96 6.84 9.41 -1.12
C GLU A 96 8.25 8.97 -0.75
N THR A 97 8.42 8.14 0.28
CA THR A 97 9.74 7.64 0.72
C THR A 97 10.38 6.76 -0.36
N GLU A 98 11.56 7.16 -0.81
CA GLU A 98 12.43 6.36 -1.72
C GLU A 98 13.64 5.74 -0.99
N ASP A 99 13.84 6.10 0.28
CA ASP A 99 14.88 5.52 1.13
C ASP A 99 14.45 4.16 1.69
N SER A 100 15.12 3.10 1.27
CA SER A 100 14.85 1.74 1.72
C SER A 100 15.16 1.54 3.21
N ALA A 101 16.18 2.19 3.75
CA ALA A 101 16.55 2.07 5.16
C ALA A 101 15.48 2.72 6.06
N GLU A 102 14.92 3.86 5.62
CA GLU A 102 13.80 4.48 6.32
C GLU A 102 12.57 3.55 6.36
N LEU A 103 12.21 2.92 5.24
CA LEU A 103 11.07 2.00 5.20
C LEU A 103 11.33 0.72 6.01
N THR A 104 12.55 0.18 5.97
CA THR A 104 12.94 -0.97 6.81
C THR A 104 12.79 -0.62 8.29
N SER A 105 13.32 0.52 8.72
CA SER A 105 13.21 0.96 10.12
C SER A 105 11.75 1.09 10.56
N ARG A 106 10.90 1.74 9.74
CA ARG A 106 9.45 1.84 9.99
C ARG A 106 8.77 0.48 10.05
N ALA A 107 9.13 -0.47 9.17
CA ALA A 107 8.55 -1.80 9.15
C ALA A 107 8.92 -2.62 10.39
N LEU A 108 10.18 -2.56 10.82
CA LEU A 108 10.65 -3.25 12.02
C LEU A 108 10.08 -2.64 13.31
N ALA A 109 9.71 -1.36 13.29
CA ALA A 109 9.07 -0.69 14.43
C ALA A 109 7.58 -1.03 14.58
N LEU A 110 6.94 -1.64 13.58
CA LEU A 110 5.52 -2.00 13.67
C LEU A 110 5.30 -3.10 14.71
N THR A 111 4.37 -2.86 15.61
CA THR A 111 3.84 -3.88 16.50
C THR A 111 2.97 -4.88 15.75
N GLY A 112 2.69 -6.01 16.40
CA GLY A 112 1.80 -7.04 15.87
C GLY A 112 0.38 -6.52 15.61
N ASP A 113 -0.13 -5.65 16.50
CA ASP A 113 -1.47 -5.07 16.41
C ASP A 113 -1.59 -4.05 15.28
N GLU A 114 -0.60 -3.17 15.12
CA GLU A 114 -0.54 -2.22 14.02
C GLU A 114 -0.45 -2.94 12.67
N SER A 115 0.36 -4.01 12.61
CA SER A 115 0.45 -4.89 11.44
C SER A 115 -0.88 -5.59 11.14
N ALA A 116 -1.59 -6.05 12.17
CA ALA A 116 -2.90 -6.68 12.02
C ALA A 116 -3.96 -5.66 11.54
N ALA A 117 -3.93 -4.42 12.05
CA ALA A 117 -4.80 -3.34 11.61
C ALA A 117 -4.58 -3.00 10.14
N ALA A 118 -3.32 -2.88 9.70
CA ALA A 118 -2.97 -2.68 8.30
C ALA A 118 -3.51 -3.81 7.40
N ARG A 119 -3.35 -5.08 7.82
CA ARG A 119 -3.84 -6.25 7.08
C ARG A 119 -5.37 -6.31 6.95
N ARG A 120 -6.11 -5.79 7.92
CA ARG A 120 -7.59 -5.68 7.82
C ARG A 120 -8.01 -4.69 6.73
N ALA A 121 -7.23 -3.64 6.51
CA ALA A 121 -7.50 -2.63 5.49
C ALA A 121 -6.95 -3.02 4.11
N LEU A 122 -5.64 -3.26 3.98
CA LEU A 122 -5.00 -3.70 2.73
C LEU A 122 -4.93 -5.23 2.71
N VAL A 123 -5.92 -5.85 2.06
CA VAL A 123 -6.09 -7.31 2.08
C VAL A 123 -5.19 -8.05 1.09
N SER A 124 -4.79 -7.39 0.00
CA SER A 124 -3.87 -7.95 -0.98
C SER A 124 -3.29 -6.89 -1.89
N TYR A 125 -2.17 -7.20 -2.52
CA TYR A 125 -1.67 -6.46 -3.67
C TYR A 125 -1.26 -7.41 -4.81
N GLY A 126 -1.28 -6.90 -6.04
CA GLY A 126 -0.93 -7.67 -7.23
C GLY A 126 0.52 -7.47 -7.65
N SER A 127 1.26 -8.57 -7.77
CA SER A 127 2.57 -8.64 -8.44
C SER A 127 2.56 -9.77 -9.48
N CYS A 128 3.38 -9.66 -10.52
CA CYS A 128 3.54 -10.69 -11.56
C CYS A 128 4.28 -11.92 -11.03
N SER A 129 4.94 -11.81 -9.88
CA SER A 129 5.59 -12.91 -9.18
C SER A 129 5.12 -12.95 -7.74
N THR A 130 4.74 -14.15 -7.27
CA THR A 130 4.42 -14.39 -5.87
C THR A 130 5.67 -14.50 -5.00
N ALA A 131 6.82 -14.87 -5.58
CA ALA A 131 8.07 -15.07 -4.84
C ALA A 131 8.95 -13.81 -4.78
N ALA A 132 8.94 -12.96 -5.81
CA ALA A 132 9.83 -11.80 -5.87
C ALA A 132 9.63 -10.81 -4.70
N PRO A 133 8.39 -10.40 -4.35
CA PRO A 133 8.18 -9.50 -3.22
C PRO A 133 8.61 -10.11 -1.87
N VAL A 134 8.39 -11.41 -1.66
CA VAL A 134 8.80 -12.09 -0.43
C VAL A 134 10.33 -12.11 -0.29
N ARG A 135 11.03 -12.43 -1.38
CA ARG A 135 12.50 -12.42 -1.39
C ARG A 135 13.06 -11.02 -1.11
N GLU A 136 12.51 -10.00 -1.76
CA GLU A 136 12.97 -8.61 -1.58
C GLU A 136 12.68 -8.11 -0.17
N ALA A 137 11.51 -8.42 0.40
CA ALA A 137 11.22 -8.16 1.81
C ALA A 137 12.22 -8.86 2.74
N GLY A 138 12.61 -10.11 2.44
CA GLY A 138 13.64 -10.84 3.21
C GLY A 138 15.02 -10.18 3.15
N LEU A 139 15.39 -9.56 2.02
CA LEU A 139 16.63 -8.78 1.90
C LEU A 139 16.59 -7.48 2.72
N LEU A 140 15.43 -6.85 2.85
CA LEU A 140 15.26 -5.59 3.55
C LEU A 140 15.03 -5.74 5.06
N LEU A 141 14.30 -6.78 5.47
CA LEU A 141 13.80 -6.95 6.83
C LEU A 141 14.45 -8.14 7.57
N GLY A 142 15.27 -8.93 6.85
CA GLY A 142 15.74 -10.23 7.32
C GLY A 142 14.76 -11.35 6.98
N SER A 143 15.26 -12.59 6.94
CA SER A 143 14.41 -13.76 6.74
C SER A 143 13.49 -13.97 7.94
N PRO A 144 12.20 -14.31 7.73
CA PRO A 144 11.32 -14.68 8.83
C PRO A 144 11.91 -15.90 9.56
N SER A 145 11.95 -15.83 10.89
CA SER A 145 12.36 -16.93 11.77
C SER A 145 11.29 -18.02 11.82
#